data_AF-A0A1I1B590-F1
#
_entry.id   AF-A0A1I1B590-F1
#
_cell.length_a   1.000
_cell.length_b   1.000
_cell.length_c   1.000
_cell.angle_alpha   90.00
_cell.angle_beta   90.00
_cell.angle_gamma   90.00
#
_symmetry.space_group_name_H-M   'P 1'
#
loop_
_entity.id
_entity.type
_entity.pdbx_description
1 polymer ?
#
loop_
_entity_poly.entity_id
_entity_poly.type
_entity_poly.pdbx_seq_one_letter_code
_entity_poly.pdbx_strand_id
1 'polypeptide(L)'
;MQVEKLEKTLPEVVQKLEKLKSGETLAAELSWCWVSFQNDQNPVGVIEKGHEALAFFKEAREKNSKAVSKKLVESFEKALS
;
A
#
# COMPACT_ATOMS: atom_id res chain seq x y z
N MET A 1 -7.33 -4.82 11.56
CA MET A 1 -7.79 -3.71 10.69
C MET A 1 -7.86 -2.39 11.42
N GLN A 2 -6.89 -1.54 11.14
CA GLN A 2 -6.88 -0.17 11.63
C GLN A 2 -7.19 0.74 10.45
N VAL A 3 -8.46 0.76 10.04
CA VAL A 3 -8.96 1.53 8.89
C VAL A 3 -8.50 2.99 8.95
N GLU A 4 -8.55 3.56 10.15
CA GLU A 4 -8.10 4.93 10.43
C GLU A 4 -6.59 5.15 10.18
N LYS A 5 -5.77 4.10 10.31
CA LYS A 5 -4.34 4.13 9.94
C LYS A 5 -4.14 3.93 8.45
N LEU A 6 -4.94 3.07 7.82
CA LEU A 6 -4.92 2.92 6.36
C LEU A 6 -5.26 4.24 5.69
N GLU A 7 -6.30 4.95 6.12
CA GLU A 7 -6.71 6.22 5.50
C GLU A 7 -5.58 7.27 5.47
N LYS A 8 -4.69 7.25 6.47
CA LYS A 8 -3.50 8.11 6.53
C LYS A 8 -2.30 7.54 5.78
N THR A 9 -2.10 6.23 5.83
CA THR A 9 -0.89 5.58 5.28
C THR A 9 -1.03 5.25 3.80
N LEU A 10 -2.24 4.93 3.35
CA LEU A 10 -2.58 4.52 1.99
C LEU A 10 -2.27 5.60 0.94
N PRO A 11 -2.58 6.90 1.12
CA PRO A 11 -2.14 7.94 0.20
C PRO A 11 -0.60 8.05 0.12
N GLU A 12 0.12 7.90 1.23
CA GLU A 12 1.59 7.86 1.20
C GLU A 12 2.12 6.65 0.42
N VAL A 13 1.47 5.49 0.58
CA VAL A 13 1.81 4.24 -0.12
C VAL A 13 1.53 4.36 -1.62
N VAL A 14 0.35 4.81 -2.01
CA VAL A 14 -0.04 5.04 -3.41
C VAL A 14 0.93 6.01 -4.06
N GLN A 15 1.18 7.17 -3.44
CA GLN A 15 2.13 8.16 -3.98
C GLN A 15 3.55 7.59 -4.12
N LYS A 16 3.94 6.66 -3.24
CA LYS A 16 5.25 6.01 -3.31
C LYS A 16 5.31 4.95 -4.40
N LEU A 17 4.24 4.19 -4.59
CA LEU A 17 4.08 3.24 -5.69
C LEU A 17 4.06 3.95 -7.04
N GLU A 18 3.37 5.09 -7.18
CA GLU A 18 3.37 5.91 -8.40
C GLU A 18 4.77 6.44 -8.75
N LYS A 19 5.58 6.77 -7.74
CA LYS A 19 6.98 7.19 -7.96
C LYS A 19 7.88 6.04 -8.42
N LEU A 20 7.47 4.79 -8.18
CA LEU A 20 8.16 3.60 -8.65
C LEU A 20 7.53 3.25 -10.01
N LYS A 21 8.24 3.41 -11.13
CA LYS A 21 7.71 3.12 -12.47
C LYS A 21 7.03 1.74 -12.62
N SER A 22 7.39 0.76 -11.79
CA SER A 22 6.79 -0.58 -11.81
C SER A 22 5.64 -0.76 -10.82
N GLY A 23 5.28 0.28 -10.05
CA GLY A 23 4.24 0.27 -9.03
C GLY A 23 2.97 1.02 -9.40
N GLU A 24 2.93 1.73 -10.55
CA GLU A 24 1.77 2.54 -10.98
C GLU A 24 0.47 1.72 -11.07
N THR A 25 0.50 0.52 -11.65
CA THR A 25 -0.65 -0.37 -11.71
C THR A 25 -1.15 -0.73 -10.31
N LEU A 26 -0.23 -1.07 -9.42
CA LEU A 26 -0.53 -1.49 -8.05
C LEU A 26 -1.05 -0.32 -7.21
N ALA A 27 -0.57 0.90 -7.47
CA ALA A 27 -1.08 2.13 -6.89
C ALA A 27 -2.55 2.38 -7.27
N ALA A 28 -2.86 2.20 -8.55
CA ALA A 28 -4.21 2.35 -9.07
C ALA A 28 -5.16 1.27 -8.52
N GLU A 29 -4.74 0.01 -8.48
CA GLU A 29 -5.53 -1.08 -7.88
C GLU A 29 -5.76 -0.86 -6.39
N LEU A 30 -4.74 -0.50 -5.62
CA LEU A 30 -4.86 -0.26 -4.19
C LEU A 30 -5.81 0.92 -3.89
N SER A 31 -5.71 2.00 -4.69
CA SER A 31 -6.61 3.15 -4.61
C SER A 31 -8.06 2.75 -4.94
N TRP A 32 -8.26 1.93 -5.96
CA TRP A 32 -9.57 1.41 -6.33
C TRP A 32 -10.17 0.52 -5.24
N CYS A 33 -9.38 -0.40 -4.68
CA CYS A 33 -9.79 -1.24 -3.57
C CYS A 33 -10.15 -0.40 -2.34
N TRP A 34 -9.45 0.70 -2.07
CA TRP A 34 -9.76 1.59 -0.96
C TRP A 34 -11.13 2.25 -1.12
N VAL A 35 -11.42 2.81 -2.29
CA VAL A 35 -12.75 3.39 -2.58
C VAL A 35 -13.84 2.33 -2.52
N SER A 36 -13.56 1.12 -3.04
CA SER A 36 -14.48 -0.02 -2.95
C SER A 36 -14.76 -0.41 -1.49
N PHE A 37 -13.73 -0.47 -0.66
CA PHE A 37 -13.86 -0.71 0.77
C PHE A 37 -14.68 0.39 1.48
N GLN A 38 -14.52 1.66 1.11
CA GLN A 38 -15.35 2.73 1.68
C GLN A 38 -16.84 2.56 1.35
N ASN A 39 -17.16 1.92 0.22
CA ASN A 39 -18.54 1.71 -0.23
C ASN A 39 -19.17 0.40 0.26
N ASP A 40 -18.42 -0.71 0.18
CA ASP A 40 -18.90 -2.06 0.51
C ASP A 40 -18.52 -2.50 1.93
N GLN A 41 -17.65 -1.72 2.60
CA GLN A 41 -17.02 -2.08 3.88
C GLN A 41 -16.26 -3.42 3.86
N ASN A 42 -15.95 -3.94 2.66
CA ASN A 42 -15.25 -5.20 2.48
C ASN A 42 -13.74 -5.00 2.31
N PRO A 43 -12.93 -5.37 3.31
CA PRO A 43 -11.51 -5.06 3.32
C PRO A 43 -10.65 -6.06 2.56
N VAL A 44 -11.21 -7.17 2.07
CA VAL A 44 -10.46 -8.28 1.46
C VAL A 44 -9.58 -7.80 0.31
N GLY A 45 -10.15 -7.02 -0.62
CA GLY A 45 -9.39 -6.50 -1.77
C GLY A 45 -8.26 -5.55 -1.35
N VAL A 46 -8.50 -4.70 -0.34
CA VAL A 46 -7.48 -3.78 0.19
C VAL A 46 -6.36 -4.54 0.88
N ILE A 47 -6.67 -5.61 1.62
CA ILE A 47 -5.65 -6.46 2.25
C ILE A 47 -4.82 -7.14 1.17
N GLU A 48 -5.44 -7.86 0.24
CA GLU A 48 -4.70 -8.60 -0.79
C GLU A 48 -3.76 -7.68 -1.57
N LYS A 49 -4.29 -6.57 -2.09
CA LYS A 49 -3.49 -5.58 -2.83
C LYS A 49 -2.49 -4.86 -1.94
N GLY A 50 -2.81 -4.65 -0.66
CA GLY A 50 -1.89 -4.08 0.31
C GLY A 50 -0.70 -4.99 0.61
N HIS A 51 -0.91 -6.30 0.68
CA HIS A 51 0.16 -7.28 0.84
C HIS A 51 1.02 -7.37 -0.41
N GLU A 52 0.43 -7.32 -1.61
CA GLU A 52 1.19 -7.21 -2.87
C GLU A 52 2.05 -5.94 -2.89
N ALA A 53 1.51 -4.80 -2.45
CA ALA A 53 2.23 -3.53 -2.34
C ALA A 53 3.39 -3.61 -1.34
N LEU A 54 3.21 -4.30 -0.21
CA LEU A 54 4.28 -4.54 0.76
C LEU A 54 5.40 -5.40 0.19
N ALA A 55 5.06 -6.49 -0.50
CA ALA A 55 6.05 -7.34 -1.15
C ALA A 55 6.83 -6.54 -2.20
N PHE A 56 6.12 -5.76 -3.02
CA PHE A 56 6.72 -4.87 -4.01
C PHE A 56 7.66 -3.84 -3.36
N PHE A 57 7.25 -3.22 -2.25
CA PHE A 57 8.12 -2.29 -1.53
C PHE A 57 9.36 -2.96 -0.94
N LYS A 58 9.23 -4.17 -0.39
CA LYS A 58 10.37 -4.95 0.12
C LYS A 58 11.36 -5.24 -1.01
N GLU A 59 10.86 -5.70 -2.15
CA GLU A 59 11.68 -5.99 -3.35
C GLU A 59 12.33 -4.72 -3.92
N ALA A 60 11.57 -3.62 -4.02
CA ALA A 60 12.09 -2.32 -4.43
C ALA A 60 13.19 -1.82 -3.49
N ARG A 61 13.10 -2.16 -2.19
CA ARG A 61 14.11 -1.82 -1.18
C ARG A 61 15.36 -2.69 -1.25
N GLU A 62 15.22 -3.95 -1.64
CA GLU A 62 16.36 -4.83 -1.95
C GLU A 62 17.12 -4.32 -3.17
N LYS A 63 16.39 -3.94 -4.24
CA LYS A 63 16.98 -3.32 -5.43
C LYS A 63 17.56 -1.93 -5.14
N ASN A 64 16.91 -1.15 -4.28
CA ASN A 64 17.36 0.19 -3.91
C ASN A 64 16.87 0.54 -2.50
N SER A 65 17.77 0.48 -1.51
CA SER A 65 17.40 0.68 -0.10
C SER A 65 16.87 2.08 0.25
N LYS A 66 17.04 3.06 -0.65
CA LYS A 66 16.49 4.41 -0.56
C LYS A 66 15.17 4.59 -1.32
N ALA A 67 14.73 3.58 -2.08
CA ALA A 67 13.48 3.61 -2.83
C ALA A 67 12.31 3.85 -1.89
N VAL A 68 12.22 3.11 -0.77
CA VAL A 68 11.12 3.18 0.19
C VAL A 68 11.64 3.26 1.63
N SER A 69 11.01 4.10 2.44
CA SER A 69 11.34 4.25 3.87
C SER A 69 10.89 3.02 4.66
N LYS A 70 11.76 2.49 5.53
CA LYS A 70 11.42 1.35 6.41
C LYS A 70 10.14 1.62 7.22
N LYS A 71 10.04 2.84 7.74
CA LYS A 71 8.89 3.30 8.53
C LYS A 71 7.57 3.25 7.77
N LEU A 72 7.58 3.52 6.46
CA LEU A 72 6.37 3.44 5.63
C LEU A 72 5.92 1.98 5.48
N VAL A 73 6.86 1.08 5.20
CA VAL A 73 6.60 -0.37 5.08
C VAL A 73 6.06 -0.93 6.40
N GLU A 74 6.69 -0.62 7.54
CA GLU A 74 6.23 -1.08 8.86
C GLU A 74 4.87 -0.48 9.26
N SER A 75 4.62 0.80 8.98
CA SER A 75 3.32 1.42 9.23
C SER A 75 2.21 0.79 8.39
N PHE A 76 2.51 0.50 7.12
CA PHE A 76 1.53 -0.09 6.21
C PHE A 76 1.23 -1.55 6.53
N GLU A 77 2.25 -2.34 6.88
CA GLU A 77 2.08 -3.72 7.39
C GLU A 77 1.24 -3.76 8.67
N LYS A 78 1.48 -2.84 9.61
CA LYS A 78 0.63 -2.71 10.81
C LYS A 78 -0.79 -2.25 10.52
N ALA A 79 -1.01 -1.51 9.43
CA ALA A 79 -2.35 -1.04 9.07
C ALA A 79 -3.20 -2.20 8.52
N LEU A 80 -2.57 -3.08 7.73
CA LEU A 80 -3.19 -4.26 7.11
C LEU A 80 -3.43 -5.41 8.09
N SER A 81 -2.66 -5.48 9.18
CA SER A 81 -2.76 -6.52 10.21
C SER A 81 -3.86 -6.32 11.26
#